data_AF-Q7P356-F1
#
_entry.id   AF-Q7P356-F1
#
_cell.length_a   1.000
_cell.length_b   1.000
_cell.length_c   1.000
_cell.angle_alpha   90.00
_cell.angle_beta   90.00
_cell.angle_gamma   90.00
#
_symmetry.space_group_name_H-M   'P 1'
#
loop_
_entity.id
_entity.type
_entity.pdbx_description
1 polymer ?
#
loop_
_entity_poly.entity_id
_entity_poly.type
_entity_poly.pdbx_seq_one_letter_code
_entity_poly.pdbx_strand_id
1 'polypeptide(L)'
;MKNNLIELLNNLHKEGKHQEIIDEIEALSSEEKNSEIIGILARAYNNVENYEKALELLKSIEDTEKNTNIWNYRIGYSYYYLDNYLEEAKKHFLKAIELNPTDSDSHLFLCWIYQELTDKEKDNSEQIIKYLNKSIECAILISKFEPEEKYKR
;
A
#
# COMPACT_ATOMS: atom_id res chain seq x y z
N MET A 1 12.29 -6.18 25.10
CA MET A 1 13.23 -5.92 24.00
C MET A 1 12.50 -5.69 22.68
N LYS A 2 11.66 -6.63 22.20
CA LYS A 2 10.91 -6.49 20.93
C LYS A 2 10.05 -5.22 20.78
N ASN A 3 9.34 -4.82 21.84
CA ASN A 3 8.51 -3.60 21.82
C ASN A 3 9.34 -2.32 21.62
N ASN A 4 10.61 -2.31 22.07
CA ASN A 4 11.49 -1.15 21.92
C ASN A 4 11.98 -1.00 20.47
N LEU A 5 12.26 -2.12 19.79
CA LEU A 5 12.62 -2.10 18.38
C LEU A 5 11.46 -1.58 17.50
N ILE A 6 10.24 -2.09 17.67
CA ILE A 6 9.09 -1.64 16.87
C ILE A 6 8.81 -0.14 17.10
N GLU A 7 8.95 0.33 18.34
CA GLU A 7 8.81 1.75 18.66
C GLU A 7 9.88 2.60 17.94
N LEU A 8 11.14 2.18 17.97
CA LEU A 8 12.24 2.82 17.23
C LEU A 8 11.93 2.89 15.74
N LEU A 9 11.57 1.76 15.11
CA LEU A 9 11.28 1.70 13.67
C LEU A 9 10.09 2.59 13.29
N ASN A 10 9.09 2.72 14.17
CA ASN A 10 7.97 3.62 13.96
C ASN A 10 8.37 5.09 14.08
N ASN A 11 9.29 5.44 14.98
CA ASN A 11 9.81 6.80 15.10
C ASN A 11 10.66 7.17 13.87
N LEU A 12 11.56 6.29 13.44
CA LEU A 12 12.33 6.47 12.20
C LEU A 12 11.40 6.66 10.99
N HIS A 13 10.29 5.91 10.94
CA HIS A 13 9.31 6.04 9.85
C HIS A 13 8.63 7.42 9.87
N LYS A 14 8.24 7.93 11.04
CA LYS A 14 7.68 9.28 11.18
C LYS A 14 8.66 10.37 10.78
N GLU A 15 9.96 10.14 11.00
CA GLU A 15 11.04 11.04 10.59
C GLU A 15 11.41 10.93 9.10
N GLY A 16 10.80 10.00 8.35
CA GLY A 16 11.12 9.77 6.94
C GLY A 16 12.43 9.01 6.71
N LYS A 17 13.04 8.46 7.77
CA LYS A 17 14.34 7.77 7.73
C LYS A 17 14.19 6.31 7.30
N HIS A 18 13.75 6.12 6.05
CA HIS A 18 13.42 4.80 5.54
C HIS A 18 14.65 3.92 5.28
N GLN A 19 15.77 4.52 4.87
CA GLN A 19 17.03 3.78 4.73
C GLN A 19 17.54 3.25 6.08
N GLU A 20 17.47 4.05 7.15
CA GLU A 20 17.88 3.60 8.48
C GLU A 20 17.01 2.43 8.98
N ILE A 21 15.70 2.42 8.67
CA ILE A 21 14.83 1.26 8.96
C ILE A 21 15.32 0.00 8.25
N ILE A 22 15.72 0.12 6.99
CA ILE A 22 16.24 -1.00 6.21
C ILE A 22 17.52 -1.52 6.86
N ASP A 23 18.48 -0.63 7.11
CA ASP A 23 19.79 -0.99 7.66
C ASP A 23 19.65 -1.68 9.04
N GLU A 24 18.82 -1.12 9.92
CA GLU A 24 18.54 -1.68 11.25
C GLU A 24 17.90 -3.07 11.19
N ILE A 25 16.90 -3.27 10.33
CA ILE A 25 16.25 -4.57 10.21
C ILE A 25 17.16 -5.58 9.51
N GLU A 26 17.92 -5.18 8.49
CA GLU A 26 18.80 -6.09 7.77
C GLU A 26 19.93 -6.64 8.65
N ALA A 27 20.42 -5.83 9.59
CA ALA A 27 21.40 -6.25 10.59
C ALA A 27 20.90 -7.31 11.60
N LEU A 28 19.58 -7.51 11.71
CA LEU A 28 19.01 -8.53 12.59
C LEU A 28 19.23 -9.95 12.06
N SER A 29 19.30 -10.92 12.99
CA SER A 29 19.34 -12.33 12.62
C SER A 29 18.01 -12.79 12.00
N SER A 30 18.04 -13.87 11.23
CA SER A 30 16.84 -14.41 10.59
C SER A 30 15.76 -14.83 11.60
N GLU A 31 16.15 -15.26 12.79
CA GLU A 31 15.24 -15.66 13.88
C GLU A 31 14.46 -14.48 14.47
N GLU A 32 14.98 -13.25 14.34
CA GLU A 32 14.35 -12.03 14.85
C GLU A 32 13.32 -11.45 13.87
N LYS A 33 13.48 -11.75 12.57
CA LYS A 33 12.65 -11.28 11.46
C LYS A 33 11.37 -12.10 11.31
N ASN A 34 10.43 -11.89 12.22
CA ASN A 34 9.05 -12.39 12.08
C ASN A 34 8.23 -11.57 11.06
N SER A 35 7.01 -12.01 10.76
CA SER A 35 6.14 -11.40 9.74
C SER A 35 5.88 -9.91 9.94
N GLU A 36 5.75 -9.43 11.18
CA GLU A 36 5.55 -8.00 11.47
C GLU A 36 6.79 -7.17 11.08
N ILE A 37 7.98 -7.64 11.45
CA ILE A 37 9.25 -6.98 11.14
C ILE A 37 9.52 -7.01 9.63
N ILE A 38 9.27 -8.14 8.97
CA ILE A 38 9.37 -8.24 7.50
C ILE A 38 8.38 -7.29 6.82
N GLY A 39 7.16 -7.17 7.34
CA GLY A 39 6.19 -6.20 6.84
C GLY A 39 6.67 -4.75 6.98
N ILE A 40 7.32 -4.39 8.10
CA ILE A 40 7.91 -3.06 8.29
C ILE A 40 9.06 -2.82 7.30
N LEU A 41 9.91 -3.82 7.10
CA LEU A 41 11.00 -3.76 6.11
C LEU A 41 10.46 -3.55 4.70
N ALA A 42 9.43 -4.30 4.30
CA ALA A 42 8.79 -4.12 3.00
C ALA A 42 8.19 -2.72 2.83
N ARG A 43 7.58 -2.14 3.88
CA ARG A 43 7.13 -0.74 3.86
C ARG A 43 8.30 0.21 3.62
N ALA A 44 9.43 0.00 4.30
CA ALA A 44 10.60 0.84 4.12
C ALA A 44 11.16 0.75 2.69
N TYR A 45 11.21 -0.46 2.12
CA TYR A 45 11.58 -0.67 0.72
C TYR A 45 10.63 0.01 -0.27
N ASN A 46 9.31 -0.04 -0.05
CA ASN A 46 8.34 0.71 -0.83
C ASN A 46 8.59 2.23 -0.78
N ASN A 47 8.98 2.76 0.38
CA ASN A 47 9.21 4.19 0.54
C ASN A 47 10.53 4.67 -0.07
N VAL A 48 11.50 3.78 -0.30
CA VAL A 48 12.72 4.08 -1.07
C VAL A 48 12.61 3.63 -2.53
N GLU A 49 11.37 3.40 -2.99
CA GLU A 49 11.03 3.07 -4.38
C GLU A 49 11.63 1.76 -4.91
N ASN A 50 12.06 0.88 -4.01
CA ASN A 50 12.49 -0.48 -4.36
C ASN A 50 11.30 -1.45 -4.21
N TYR A 51 10.36 -1.32 -5.14
CA TYR A 51 9.09 -2.03 -5.11
C TYR A 51 9.25 -3.53 -5.34
N GLU A 52 10.24 -3.96 -6.11
CA GLU A 52 10.55 -5.37 -6.35
C GLU A 52 10.98 -6.06 -5.05
N LYS A 53 11.87 -5.42 -4.26
CA LYS A 53 12.29 -5.98 -2.97
C LYS A 53 11.16 -5.98 -1.96
N ALA A 54 10.35 -4.90 -1.93
CA ALA A 54 9.16 -4.86 -1.09
C ALA A 54 8.20 -6.02 -1.43
N LEU A 55 7.97 -6.28 -2.72
CA LEU A 55 7.10 -7.35 -3.19
C LEU A 55 7.63 -8.74 -2.81
N GLU A 56 8.95 -8.98 -2.96
CA GLU A 56 9.60 -10.22 -2.55
C GLU A 56 9.34 -10.51 -1.05
N LEU A 57 9.56 -9.51 -0.20
CA LEU A 57 9.36 -9.61 1.26
C LEU A 57 7.89 -9.79 1.63
N LEU A 58 6.97 -9.11 0.95
CA LEU A 58 5.53 -9.25 1.22
C LEU A 58 5.03 -10.64 0.84
N LYS A 59 5.54 -11.20 -0.28
CA LYS A 59 5.23 -12.58 -0.68
C LYS A 59 5.77 -13.61 0.30
N SER A 60 6.94 -13.38 0.92
CA SER A 60 7.48 -14.33 1.89
C SER A 60 6.65 -14.46 3.18
N ILE A 61 5.77 -13.50 3.46
CA ILE A 61 4.86 -13.50 4.63
C ILE A 61 3.39 -13.63 4.24
N GLU A 62 3.09 -13.93 2.97
CA GLU A 62 1.74 -14.00 2.43
C GLU A 62 0.85 -14.96 3.21
N ASP A 63 1.34 -16.15 3.53
CA ASP A 63 0.53 -17.16 4.22
C ASP A 63 0.09 -16.75 5.63
N THR A 64 0.88 -15.90 6.30
CA THR A 64 0.54 -15.38 7.63
C THR A 64 -0.25 -14.08 7.58
N GLU A 65 -0.02 -13.23 6.58
CA GLU A 65 -0.46 -11.82 6.60
C GLU A 65 -1.50 -11.46 5.54
N LYS A 66 -1.79 -12.33 4.55
CA LYS A 66 -2.69 -12.00 3.41
C LYS A 66 -4.11 -11.58 3.76
N ASN A 67 -4.54 -11.84 4.99
CA ASN A 67 -5.86 -11.48 5.50
C ASN A 67 -5.84 -10.21 6.37
N THR A 68 -4.77 -9.43 6.36
CA THR A 68 -4.70 -8.14 7.03
C THR A 68 -4.86 -6.99 6.04
N ASN A 69 -5.52 -5.91 6.46
CA ASN A 69 -5.63 -4.68 5.66
C ASN A 69 -4.23 -4.14 5.31
N ILE A 70 -3.33 -4.08 6.30
CA ILE A 70 -2.00 -3.46 6.14
C ILE A 70 -1.10 -4.20 5.15
N TRP A 71 -1.16 -5.54 5.10
CA TRP A 71 -0.39 -6.31 4.12
C TRP A 71 -0.94 -6.10 2.71
N ASN A 72 -2.27 -6.12 2.55
CA ASN A 72 -2.91 -5.89 1.25
C ASN A 72 -2.64 -4.47 0.74
N TYR A 73 -2.66 -3.46 1.61
CA TYR A 73 -2.26 -2.11 1.25
C TYR A 73 -0.81 -2.06 0.75
N ARG A 74 0.14 -2.62 1.51
CA ARG A 74 1.58 -2.58 1.17
C ARG A 74 1.90 -3.31 -0.13
N ILE A 75 1.29 -4.47 -0.36
CA ILE A 75 1.55 -5.22 -1.60
C ILE A 75 0.85 -4.57 -2.80
N GLY A 76 -0.35 -4.02 -2.59
CA GLY A 76 -1.05 -3.20 -3.59
C GLY A 76 -0.23 -1.97 -3.99
N TYR A 77 0.37 -1.27 -3.02
CA TYR A 77 1.28 -0.15 -3.26
C TYR A 77 2.49 -0.56 -4.11
N SER A 78 3.11 -1.70 -3.78
CA SER A 78 4.25 -2.23 -4.55
C SER A 78 3.84 -2.52 -5.99
N TYR A 79 2.71 -3.20 -6.21
CA TYR A 79 2.20 -3.49 -7.55
C TYR A 79 1.81 -2.22 -8.31
N TYR A 80 1.26 -1.20 -7.65
CA TYR A 80 0.83 0.03 -8.31
C TYR A 80 1.97 0.76 -9.01
N TYR A 81 3.13 0.87 -8.34
CA TYR A 81 4.31 1.53 -8.90
C TYR A 81 5.15 0.64 -9.83
N LEU A 82 4.87 -0.66 -9.90
CA LEU A 82 5.48 -1.56 -10.88
C LEU A 82 4.69 -1.53 -12.19
N ASP A 83 5.42 -1.44 -13.30
CA ASP A 83 4.82 -1.43 -14.63
C ASP A 83 3.99 -2.69 -14.90
N ASN A 84 2.79 -2.50 -15.47
CA ASN A 84 1.87 -3.56 -15.91
C ASN A 84 1.14 -4.35 -14.81
N TYR A 85 1.17 -3.92 -13.54
CA TYR A 85 0.49 -4.62 -12.43
C TYR A 85 -0.72 -3.87 -11.86
N LEU A 86 -1.38 -3.02 -12.65
CA LEU A 86 -2.54 -2.23 -12.20
C LEU A 86 -3.72 -3.11 -11.74
N GLU A 87 -3.94 -4.25 -12.39
CA GLU A 87 -5.04 -5.16 -12.02
C GLU A 87 -4.76 -5.88 -10.69
N GLU A 88 -3.51 -6.27 -10.45
CA GLU A 88 -3.03 -6.84 -9.19
C GLU A 88 -3.10 -5.81 -8.07
N ALA A 89 -2.64 -4.58 -8.32
CA ALA A 89 -2.75 -3.47 -7.37
C ALA A 89 -4.22 -3.25 -6.97
N LYS A 90 -5.11 -3.16 -7.97
CA LYS A 90 -6.56 -3.00 -7.76
C LYS A 90 -7.13 -4.11 -6.87
N LYS A 91 -6.80 -5.37 -7.16
CA LYS A 91 -7.26 -6.53 -6.38
C LYS A 91 -6.87 -6.40 -4.91
N HIS A 92 -5.64 -5.99 -4.64
CA HIS A 92 -5.14 -5.85 -3.27
C HIS A 92 -5.73 -4.64 -2.54
N PHE A 93 -5.89 -3.49 -3.19
CA PHE A 93 -6.58 -2.35 -2.55
C PHE A 93 -8.06 -2.63 -2.28
N LEU A 94 -8.76 -3.34 -3.18
CA LEU A 94 -10.12 -3.81 -2.92
C LEU A 94 -10.18 -4.73 -1.68
N LYS A 95 -9.22 -5.65 -1.53
CA LYS A 95 -9.14 -6.51 -0.35
C LYS A 95 -8.79 -5.72 0.92
N ALA A 96 -7.92 -4.73 0.83
CA ALA A 96 -7.59 -3.84 1.93
C ALA A 96 -8.84 -3.10 2.44
N ILE A 97 -9.68 -2.58 1.54
CA ILE A 97 -10.96 -1.91 1.86
C ILE A 97 -12.00 -2.89 2.42
N GLU A 98 -12.08 -4.11 1.89
CA GLU A 98 -12.95 -5.14 2.45
C GLU A 98 -12.63 -5.41 3.94
N LEU A 99 -11.33 -5.42 4.28
CA LEU A 99 -10.84 -5.67 5.63
C LEU A 99 -10.89 -4.42 6.54
N ASN A 100 -10.75 -3.23 5.96
CA ASN A 100 -10.88 -1.96 6.66
C ASN A 100 -11.56 -0.92 5.74
N PRO A 101 -12.89 -0.77 5.83
CA PRO A 101 -13.64 0.11 4.93
C PRO A 101 -13.31 1.60 5.05
N THR A 102 -12.67 2.04 6.15
CA THR A 102 -12.32 3.44 6.41
C THR A 102 -10.87 3.78 6.08
N ASP A 103 -10.13 2.87 5.43
CA ASP A 103 -8.77 3.11 4.96
C ASP A 103 -8.78 4.08 3.76
N SER A 104 -8.60 5.38 4.05
CA SER A 104 -8.62 6.45 3.05
C SER A 104 -7.54 6.27 1.99
N ASP A 105 -6.36 5.77 2.36
CA ASP A 105 -5.24 5.62 1.43
C ASP A 105 -5.55 4.54 0.40
N SER A 106 -6.12 3.39 0.82
CA SER A 106 -6.58 2.36 -0.12
C SER A 106 -7.66 2.87 -1.10
N HIS A 107 -8.59 3.72 -0.64
CA HIS A 107 -9.59 4.34 -1.53
C HIS A 107 -8.93 5.31 -2.52
N LEU A 108 -7.92 6.07 -2.08
CA LEU A 108 -7.17 6.99 -2.93
C LEU A 108 -6.42 6.26 -4.04
N PHE A 109 -5.72 5.17 -3.73
CA PHE A 109 -5.07 4.36 -4.77
C PHE A 109 -6.08 3.75 -5.74
N LEU A 110 -7.26 3.32 -5.29
CA LEU A 110 -8.31 2.88 -6.22
C LEU A 110 -8.79 3.99 -7.15
N CYS A 111 -8.94 5.23 -6.68
CA CYS A 111 -9.24 6.37 -7.55
C CYS A 111 -8.24 6.48 -8.70
N TRP A 112 -6.94 6.47 -8.36
CA TRP A 112 -5.85 6.60 -9.33
C TRP A 112 -5.80 5.43 -10.29
N ILE A 113 -5.93 4.20 -9.79
CA ILE A 113 -5.99 3.00 -10.64
C ILE A 113 -7.14 3.07 -11.63
N TYR A 114 -8.35 3.48 -11.20
CA TYR A 114 -9.47 3.62 -12.14
C TYR A 114 -9.24 4.72 -13.17
N GLN A 115 -8.55 5.80 -12.83
CA GLN A 115 -8.16 6.84 -13.79
C GLN A 115 -7.18 6.28 -14.83
N GLU A 116 -6.11 5.62 -14.40
CA GLU A 116 -5.13 5.03 -15.31
C GLU A 116 -5.72 3.93 -16.20
N LEU A 117 -6.64 3.11 -15.66
CA LEU A 117 -7.36 2.12 -16.46
C LEU A 117 -8.27 2.78 -17.49
N THR A 118 -8.85 3.94 -17.17
CA THR A 118 -9.62 4.74 -18.12
C THR A 118 -8.72 5.26 -19.23
N ASP A 119 -7.55 5.81 -18.90
CA ASP A 119 -6.61 6.38 -19.87
C ASP A 119 -5.99 5.32 -20.80
N LYS A 120 -5.82 4.08 -20.28
CA LYS A 120 -5.31 2.93 -21.05
C LYS A 120 -6.37 2.31 -21.96
N GLU A 121 -7.66 2.42 -21.60
CA GLU A 121 -8.77 1.89 -22.40
C GLU A 121 -9.13 2.88 -23.51
N LYS A 122 -9.16 2.42 -24.76
CA LYS A 122 -9.32 3.29 -25.94
C LYS A 122 -10.62 3.10 -26.69
N ASP A 123 -11.08 1.84 -26.78
CA ASP A 123 -12.12 1.48 -27.74
C ASP A 123 -13.38 0.94 -27.05
N ASN A 124 -13.32 0.64 -25.75
CA ASN A 124 -14.47 0.14 -25.00
C ASN A 124 -15.12 1.24 -24.15
N SER A 125 -16.04 2.00 -24.78
CA SER A 125 -16.75 3.10 -24.12
C SER A 125 -17.54 2.66 -22.88
N GLU A 126 -18.10 1.44 -22.86
CA GLU A 126 -18.82 0.92 -21.69
C GLU A 126 -17.87 0.72 -20.51
N GLN A 127 -16.68 0.18 -20.78
CA GLN A 127 -15.66 -0.07 -19.77
C GLN A 127 -15.03 1.25 -19.25
N ILE A 128 -14.82 2.23 -20.14
CA ILE A 128 -14.40 3.60 -19.78
C ILE A 128 -15.42 4.23 -18.82
N ILE A 129 -16.71 4.23 -19.17
CA ILE A 129 -17.77 4.79 -18.32
C ILE A 129 -17.80 4.09 -16.96
N LYS A 130 -17.63 2.76 -16.94
CA LYS A 130 -17.58 1.98 -15.69
C LYS A 130 -16.41 2.42 -14.80
N TYR A 131 -15.21 2.61 -15.35
CA TYR A 131 -14.05 3.05 -14.58
C TYR A 131 -14.21 4.50 -14.08
N LEU A 132 -14.72 5.41 -14.91
CA LEU A 132 -15.02 6.79 -14.49
C LEU A 132 -16.00 6.83 -13.31
N ASN A 133 -17.10 6.07 -13.39
CA ASN A 133 -18.06 5.98 -12.30
C ASN A 133 -17.44 5.45 -11.00
N LYS A 134 -16.55 4.45 -11.11
CA LYS A 134 -15.81 3.92 -9.96
C LYS A 134 -14.83 4.94 -9.37
N SER A 135 -14.13 5.71 -10.18
CA SER A 135 -13.25 6.78 -9.73
C SER A 135 -14.04 7.87 -8.97
N ILE A 136 -15.21 8.28 -9.48
CA ILE A 136 -16.10 9.25 -8.82
C ILE A 136 -16.61 8.71 -7.47
N GLU A 137 -17.01 7.44 -7.42
CA GLU A 137 -17.45 6.78 -6.19
C GLU A 137 -16.35 6.84 -5.11
N CYS A 138 -15.11 6.48 -5.47
CA CYS A 138 -13.98 6.56 -4.56
C CYS A 138 -13.71 8.00 -4.09
N ALA A 139 -13.78 9.01 -4.98
CA ALA A 139 -13.60 10.41 -4.60
C ALA A 139 -14.66 10.91 -3.59
N ILE A 140 -15.92 10.49 -3.76
CA ILE A 140 -17.01 10.79 -2.82
C ILE A 140 -16.80 10.09 -1.47
N LEU A 141 -16.20 8.90 -1.45
CA LEU A 141 -15.89 8.20 -0.21
C LEU A 141 -14.75 8.88 0.55
N ILE A 142 -13.68 9.27 -0.14
CA ILE A 142 -12.54 9.96 0.47
C ILE A 142 -12.98 11.26 1.14
N SER A 143 -13.84 12.06 0.50
CA SER A 143 -14.35 13.31 1.08
C SER A 143 -15.20 13.12 2.35
N LYS A 144 -15.71 11.90 2.60
CA LYS A 144 -16.41 11.56 3.84
C LYS A 144 -15.44 11.12 4.95
N PHE A 145 -14.28 10.56 4.58
CA PHE A 145 -13.29 10.06 5.53
C PHE A 145 -12.26 11.10 5.93
N GLU A 146 -11.98 12.09 5.08
CA GLU A 146 -11.08 13.20 5.39
C GLU A 146 -11.87 14.52 5.48
N PRO A 147 -12.01 15.13 6.67
CA PRO A 147 -12.50 16.51 6.72
C PRO A 147 -11.51 17.42 5.99
N GLU A 148 -12.04 18.44 5.30
CA GLU A 148 -11.34 19.37 4.37
C GLU A 148 -10.06 20.04 4.91
N GLU A 149 -9.73 19.87 6.19
CA GLU A 149 -8.58 20.49 6.85
C GLU A 149 -7.22 19.90 6.44
N LYS A 150 -7.16 18.66 5.91
CA LYS A 150 -5.89 18.00 5.52
C LYS A 150 -5.25 18.60 4.26
N TYR A 151 -6.03 19.28 3.42
CA TYR A 151 -5.59 19.87 2.15
C TYR A 151 -5.35 21.38 2.21
N LYS A 152 -5.54 22.02 3.37
CA LYS A 152 -5.12 23.40 3.60
C LYS A 152 -3.60 23.43 3.80
N ARG A 153 -2.86 23.50 2.69
CA ARG A 153 -1.47 23.96 2.68
C ARG A 153 -1.43 25.47 2.52
#